data_AF-A0A529XA23-F1
#
_entry.id   AF-A0A529XA23-F1
#
_cell.length_a   1.000
_cell.length_b   1.000
_cell.length_c   1.000
_cell.angle_alpha   90.00
_cell.angle_beta   90.00
_cell.angle_gamma   90.00
#
_symmetry.space_group_name_H-M   'P 1'
#
loop_
_entity.id
_entity.type
_entity.pdbx_description
1 polymer ?
#
loop_
_entity_poly.entity_id
_entity_poly.type
_entity_poly.pdbx_seq_one_letter_code
_entity_poly.pdbx_strand_id
1 'polypeptide(L)'
;TLFAPRNRLIEFVLQETHYRQDMIDQVPPAYWIAPALASNRSFLEPLQCGGIRTMGIHKPWSPSRSYGLVVKLDRTLQPQFSLHSRANGTRHGICSVAEWDGRLYVAAKGGDCVLALDAITEGF
;
A
#
# COMPACT_ATOMS: atom_id res chain seq x y z
N THR A 1 10.56 4.77 5.44
CA THR A 1 9.38 5.01 4.60
C THR A 1 8.38 3.88 4.78
N LEU A 2 7.11 4.20 5.01
CA LEU A 2 6.02 3.22 5.06
C LEU A 2 5.46 3.09 3.64
N PHE A 3 5.73 1.98 2.97
CA PHE A 3 5.43 1.83 1.54
C PHE A 3 4.17 0.97 1.29
N ALA A 4 4.19 -0.29 1.70
CA ALA A 4 3.13 -1.24 1.38
C ALA A 4 2.96 -2.28 2.50
N PRO A 5 1.75 -2.85 2.67
CA PRO A 5 1.49 -3.83 3.70
C PRO A 5 2.30 -5.10 3.45
N ARG A 6 2.89 -5.66 4.51
CA ARG A 6 3.52 -6.98 4.51
C ARG A 6 2.51 -7.98 5.07
N ASN A 7 1.90 -8.78 4.18
CA ASN A 7 0.88 -9.75 4.53
C ASN A 7 1.46 -11.19 4.55
N ARG A 8 0.67 -12.16 5.04
CA ARG A 8 1.10 -13.57 5.15
C ARG A 8 1.58 -14.20 3.85
N LEU A 9 1.07 -13.78 2.69
CA LEU A 9 1.51 -14.30 1.40
C LEU A 9 2.89 -13.74 1.01
N ILE A 10 3.16 -12.48 1.35
CA ILE A 10 4.50 -11.89 1.23
C ILE A 10 5.47 -12.56 2.20
N GLU A 11 5.05 -12.83 3.45
CA GLU A 11 5.88 -13.60 4.40
C GLU A 11 6.28 -14.96 3.86
N PHE A 12 5.32 -15.69 3.28
CA PHE A 12 5.56 -16.99 2.66
C PHE A 12 6.64 -16.90 1.58
N VAL A 13 6.56 -15.93 0.65
CA VAL A 13 7.58 -15.74 -0.40
C VAL A 13 8.95 -15.39 0.17
N LEU A 14 9.00 -14.64 1.28
CA LEU A 14 10.25 -14.30 1.93
C LEU A 14 10.90 -15.49 2.65
N GLN A 15 10.09 -16.45 3.10
CA GLN A 15 10.53 -17.66 3.80
C GLN A 15 10.88 -18.81 2.83
N GLU A 16 10.11 -18.96 1.75
CA GLU A 16 10.26 -20.07 0.80
C GLU A 16 11.15 -19.70 -0.38
N THR A 17 12.45 -19.98 -0.25
CA THR A 17 13.46 -19.59 -1.25
C THR A 17 13.22 -20.21 -2.63
N HIS A 18 12.87 -21.50 -2.69
CA HIS A 18 12.59 -22.17 -3.96
C HIS A 18 11.37 -21.56 -4.66
N TYR A 19 10.27 -21.36 -3.92
CA TYR A 19 9.08 -20.72 -4.45
C TYR A 19 9.35 -19.32 -4.98
N ARG A 20 10.14 -18.52 -4.24
CA ARG A 20 10.53 -17.17 -4.68
C ARG A 20 11.32 -17.21 -5.99
N GLN A 21 12.24 -18.15 -6.12
CA GLN A 21 13.05 -18.30 -7.33
C GLN A 21 12.18 -18.69 -8.53
N ASP A 22 11.34 -19.70 -8.38
CA ASP A 22 10.39 -20.13 -9.42
C ASP A 22 9.46 -18.99 -9.85
N MET A 23 8.98 -18.19 -8.89
CA MET A 23 8.16 -17.02 -9.18
C MET A 23 8.91 -15.97 -10.01
N ILE A 24 10.16 -15.66 -9.66
CA ILE A 24 10.97 -14.69 -10.39
C ILE A 24 11.24 -15.16 -11.83
N ASP A 25 11.48 -16.46 -12.00
CA ASP A 25 11.84 -17.04 -13.30
C ASP A 25 10.64 -17.21 -14.23
N GLN A 26 9.45 -17.53 -13.69
CA GLN A 26 8.30 -17.96 -14.50
C GLN A 26 7.16 -16.94 -14.55
N VAL A 27 7.06 -16.01 -13.59
CA VAL A 27 5.93 -15.08 -13.47
C VAL A 27 6.35 -13.67 -13.90
N PRO A 28 5.56 -12.97 -14.74
CA PRO A 28 5.84 -11.57 -15.05
C PRO A 28 5.90 -10.69 -13.78
N PRO A 29 6.87 -9.75 -13.66
CA PRO A 29 7.06 -8.95 -12.44
C PRO A 29 5.83 -8.21 -11.93
N ALA A 30 4.92 -7.79 -12.83
CA ALA A 30 3.68 -7.12 -12.46
C ALA A 30 2.73 -7.99 -11.60
N TYR A 31 2.89 -9.32 -11.69
CA TYR A 31 2.04 -10.31 -11.03
C TYR A 31 2.78 -11.08 -9.92
N TRP A 32 3.98 -10.64 -9.56
CA TRP A 32 4.66 -11.19 -8.40
C TRP A 32 3.85 -10.99 -7.12
N ILE A 33 4.00 -11.97 -6.24
CA ILE A 33 3.59 -11.88 -4.84
C ILE A 33 4.62 -11.02 -4.11
N ALA A 34 4.41 -9.71 -4.18
CA ALA A 34 5.30 -8.71 -3.61
C ALA A 34 4.50 -7.53 -3.06
N PRO A 35 5.10 -6.70 -2.20
CA PRO A 35 4.51 -5.41 -1.81
C PRO A 35 4.18 -4.58 -3.06
N ALA A 36 2.95 -4.06 -3.14
CA ALA A 36 2.46 -3.38 -4.33
C ALA A 36 2.07 -1.93 -4.05
N LEU A 37 2.35 -1.05 -5.03
CA LEU A 37 1.96 0.36 -5.00
C LEU A 37 0.45 0.54 -5.21
N ALA A 38 -0.20 -0.37 -5.95
CA ALA A 38 -1.61 -0.29 -6.30
C ALA A 38 -2.23 -1.71 -6.35
N SER A 39 -3.56 -1.77 -6.40
CA SER A 39 -4.33 -3.01 -6.53
C SER A 39 -5.48 -2.84 -7.53
N ASN A 40 -6.08 -3.96 -7.94
CA ASN A 40 -7.22 -4.02 -8.85
C ASN A 40 -6.92 -3.49 -10.27
N ARG A 41 -5.66 -3.56 -10.72
CA ARG A 41 -5.27 -3.21 -12.10
C ARG A 41 -5.30 -4.41 -13.03
N SER A 42 -5.22 -5.63 -12.51
CA SER A 42 -5.33 -6.87 -13.29
C SER A 42 -6.05 -7.96 -12.50
N PHE A 43 -6.74 -8.86 -13.21
CA PHE A 43 -7.32 -10.08 -12.63
C PHE A 43 -6.25 -11.15 -12.32
N LEU A 44 -5.04 -11.01 -12.89
CA LEU A 44 -3.88 -11.87 -12.63
C LEU A 44 -3.11 -11.45 -11.37
N GLU A 45 -3.58 -10.44 -10.64
CA GLU A 45 -2.96 -10.07 -9.38
C GLU A 45 -3.06 -11.22 -8.37
N PRO A 46 -2.02 -11.43 -7.55
CA PRO A 46 -2.06 -12.44 -6.50
C PRO A 46 -3.28 -12.31 -5.61
N LEU A 47 -4.05 -13.39 -5.53
CA LEU A 47 -5.24 -13.50 -4.69
C LEU A 47 -4.91 -14.27 -3.43
N GLN A 48 -5.32 -13.72 -2.28
CA GLN A 48 -5.48 -14.48 -1.05
C GLN A 48 -6.95 -14.90 -0.93
N CYS A 49 -7.25 -16.03 -0.27
CA CYS A 49 -8.62 -16.55 -0.17
C CYS A 49 -9.66 -15.48 0.26
N GLY A 50 -9.30 -14.62 1.22
CA GLY A 50 -10.14 -13.51 1.67
C GLY A 50 -10.37 -12.41 0.64
N GLY A 51 -9.49 -12.27 -0.35
CA GLY A 51 -9.55 -11.30 -1.44
C GLY A 51 -10.27 -11.77 -2.70
N ILE A 52 -10.67 -13.04 -2.75
CA ILE A 52 -11.54 -13.55 -3.82
C ILE A 52 -12.89 -12.84 -3.72
N ARG A 53 -13.21 -12.06 -4.76
CA ARG A 53 -14.51 -11.40 -4.92
C ARG A 53 -15.54 -12.45 -5.34
N THR A 54 -16.58 -12.60 -4.54
CA THR A 54 -17.74 -13.44 -4.87
C THR A 54 -18.90 -12.49 -5.18
N MET A 55 -19.57 -12.65 -6.32
CA MET A 55 -20.65 -11.74 -6.79
C MET A 55 -20.21 -10.27 -6.91
N GLY A 56 -18.93 -10.01 -7.22
CA GLY A 56 -18.38 -8.65 -7.36
C GLY A 56 -18.17 -7.89 -6.04
N ILE A 57 -18.52 -8.47 -4.90
CA ILE A 57 -18.43 -7.81 -3.59
C ILE A 57 -16.98 -7.89 -3.08
N HIS A 58 -16.40 -6.73 -2.76
CA HIS A 58 -15.15 -6.65 -2.01
C HIS A 58 -15.47 -6.77 -0.51
N LYS A 59 -14.96 -7.83 0.11
CA LYS A 59 -15.24 -8.13 1.52
C LYS A 59 -14.54 -7.11 2.42
N PRO A 60 -15.21 -6.52 3.44
CA PRO A 60 -14.60 -5.55 4.35
C PRO A 60 -13.33 -6.04 5.07
N TRP A 61 -13.21 -7.37 5.24
CA TRP A 61 -12.07 -8.05 5.86
C TRP A 61 -11.07 -8.63 4.85
N SER A 62 -11.25 -8.36 3.55
CA SER A 62 -10.30 -8.79 2.52
C SER A 62 -8.91 -8.22 2.85
N PRO A 63 -7.86 -9.04 2.81
CA PRO A 63 -6.51 -8.52 2.94
C PRO A 63 -6.23 -7.51 1.82
N SER A 64 -5.57 -6.42 2.18
CA SER A 64 -5.22 -5.34 1.23
C SER A 64 -3.88 -5.65 0.56
N ARG A 65 -3.86 -5.62 -0.79
CA ARG A 65 -2.61 -5.77 -1.57
C ARG A 65 -1.77 -4.49 -1.59
N SER A 66 -2.43 -3.33 -1.53
CA SER A 66 -1.79 -2.02 -1.48
C SER A 66 -2.52 -1.14 -0.47
N TYR A 67 -1.85 -0.09 -0.02
CA TYR A 67 -2.37 0.84 0.98
C TYR A 67 -1.80 2.24 0.75
N GLY A 68 -2.53 3.27 1.19
CA GLY A 68 -2.01 4.64 1.26
C GLY A 68 -1.84 5.04 2.73
N LEU A 69 -0.60 5.32 3.15
CA LEU A 69 -0.32 5.74 4.52
C LEU A 69 0.68 6.89 4.53
N VAL A 70 0.32 7.95 5.23
CA VAL A 70 1.25 9.00 5.69
C VAL A 70 1.20 9.01 7.21
N VAL A 71 2.35 9.09 7.86
CA VAL A 71 2.45 9.19 9.33
C VAL A 71 3.36 10.35 9.66
N LYS A 72 2.90 11.25 10.54
CA LYS A 72 3.76 12.24 11.19
C LYS A 72 4.34 11.60 12.45
N LEU A 73 5.66 11.64 12.56
CA LEU A 73 6.39 11.15 13.72
C LEU A 73 7.03 12.33 14.44
N ASP A 74 7.11 12.24 15.76
CA ASP A 74 7.91 13.18 16.55
C ASP A 74 9.42 12.85 16.50
N ARG A 75 10.23 13.62 17.24
CA ARG A 75 11.69 13.43 17.29
C ARG A 75 12.13 12.08 17.88
N THR A 76 11.25 11.41 18.60
CA THR A 76 11.46 10.08 19.20
C THR A 76 10.82 8.96 18.38
N LEU A 77 10.37 9.25 17.15
CA LEU A 77 9.68 8.34 16.25
C LEU A 77 8.32 7.86 16.77
N GLN A 78 7.68 8.60 17.68
CA GLN A 78 6.31 8.31 18.10
C GLN A 78 5.32 8.89 17.09
N PRO A 79 4.31 8.10 16.65
CA PRO A 79 3.24 8.61 15.78
C PRO A 79 2.42 9.71 16.45
N GLN A 80 2.37 10.88 15.83
CA GLN A 80 1.51 11.98 16.24
C GLN A 80 0.14 11.91 15.55
N PHE A 81 0.15 11.68 14.22
CA PHE A 81 -1.07 11.43 13.45
C PHE A 81 -0.76 10.64 12.18
N SER A 82 -1.82 10.14 11.55
CA SER A 82 -1.73 9.44 10.28
C SER A 82 -2.91 9.70 9.35
N LEU A 83 -2.62 9.66 8.05
CA LEU A 83 -3.60 9.79 6.96
C LEU A 83 -3.64 8.48 6.17
N HIS A 84 -4.86 8.03 5.85
CA HIS A 84 -5.08 6.69 5.34
C HIS A 84 -5.96 6.70 4.08
N SER A 85 -5.46 6.10 3.01
CA SER A 85 -6.29 5.61 1.92
C SER A 85 -6.52 4.11 2.14
N ARG A 86 -7.79 3.75 2.40
CA ARG A 86 -8.21 2.39 2.77
C ARG A 86 -8.13 1.43 1.58
N ALA A 87 -8.29 0.13 1.81
CA ALA A 87 -8.14 -0.96 0.83
C ALA A 87 -8.82 -0.75 -0.54
N ASN A 88 -9.98 -0.09 -0.56
CA ASN A 88 -10.78 0.22 -1.74
C ASN A 88 -10.55 1.64 -2.31
N GLY A 89 -9.58 2.37 -1.75
CA GLY A 89 -9.18 3.70 -2.18
C GLY A 89 -8.24 3.67 -3.38
N THR A 90 -7.99 4.84 -3.93
CA THR A 90 -7.14 5.04 -5.12
C THR A 90 -5.83 5.76 -4.80
N ARG A 91 -5.64 6.24 -3.56
CA ARG A 91 -4.47 7.03 -3.15
C ARG A 91 -3.43 6.13 -2.46
N HIS A 92 -2.97 5.11 -3.17
CA HIS A 92 -2.04 4.11 -2.64
C HIS A 92 -0.61 4.33 -3.13
N GLY A 93 0.33 3.62 -2.49
CA GLY A 93 1.72 3.63 -2.91
C GLY A 93 2.35 5.00 -2.70
N ILE A 94 2.21 5.52 -1.48
CA ILE A 94 2.82 6.78 -1.08
C ILE A 94 4.34 6.58 -1.03
N CYS A 95 5.08 7.36 -1.82
CA CYS A 95 6.53 7.24 -1.91
C CYS A 95 7.26 8.42 -1.27
N SER A 96 6.63 9.59 -1.20
CA SER A 96 7.21 10.77 -0.58
C SER A 96 6.14 11.71 -0.05
N VAL A 97 6.55 12.52 0.92
CA VAL A 97 5.76 13.59 1.51
C VAL A 97 6.67 14.79 1.74
N ALA A 98 6.16 16.00 1.50
CA ALA A 98 6.86 17.25 1.76
C ALA A 98 5.89 18.28 2.32
N GLU A 99 6.31 19.00 3.36
CA GLU A 99 5.58 20.14 3.87
C GLU A 99 6.16 21.42 3.25
N TRP A 100 5.30 22.25 2.67
CA TRP A 100 5.71 23.51 2.07
C TRP A 100 4.54 24.50 2.10
N ASP A 101 4.83 25.71 2.59
CA ASP A 101 3.87 26.84 2.67
C ASP A 101 2.54 26.47 3.36
N GLY A 102 2.63 25.82 4.53
CA GLY A 102 1.45 25.39 5.31
C GLY A 102 0.63 24.27 4.66
N ARG A 103 1.16 23.61 3.63
CA ARG A 103 0.49 22.50 2.93
C ARG A 103 1.35 21.25 2.94
N LEU A 104 0.68 20.12 2.92
CA LEU A 104 1.29 18.80 2.82
C LEU A 104 1.13 18.27 1.39
N TYR A 105 2.25 18.11 0.70
CA TYR A 105 2.32 17.49 -0.62
C TYR A 105 2.66 16.01 -0.48
N VAL A 106 1.82 15.14 -1.06
CA VAL A 106 1.97 13.69 -0.96
C VAL A 106 2.04 13.07 -2.36
N ALA A 107 3.13 12.39 -2.68
CA ALA A 107 3.26 11.70 -3.97
C ALA A 107 2.76 10.26 -3.86
N ALA A 108 1.61 9.98 -4.50
CA ALA A 108 0.99 8.66 -4.56
C ALA A 108 1.31 8.01 -5.91
N LYS A 109 2.42 7.28 -6.01
CA LYS A 109 2.85 6.62 -7.25
C LYS A 109 1.87 5.53 -7.69
N GLY A 110 1.25 4.83 -6.75
CA GLY A 110 0.21 3.85 -7.04
C GLY A 110 -1.10 4.47 -7.52
N GLY A 111 -1.40 5.67 -7.05
CA GLY A 111 -2.56 6.46 -7.47
C GLY A 111 -2.31 7.37 -8.69
N ASP A 112 -1.08 7.41 -9.19
CA ASP A 112 -0.63 8.27 -10.29
C ASP A 112 -1.01 9.75 -10.09
N CYS A 113 -0.79 10.26 -8.87
CA CYS A 113 -1.14 11.64 -8.54
C CYS A 113 -0.27 12.23 -7.43
N VAL A 114 -0.20 13.56 -7.39
CA VAL A 114 0.28 14.33 -6.25
C VAL A 114 -0.92 14.96 -5.55
N LEU A 115 -1.03 14.74 -4.25
CA LEU A 115 -2.07 15.33 -3.40
C LEU A 115 -1.50 16.57 -2.72
N ALA A 116 -2.30 17.62 -2.60
CA ALA A 116 -2.01 18.75 -1.75
C ALA A 116 -3.11 18.84 -0.69
N LEU A 117 -2.73 18.63 0.56
CA LEU A 117 -3.62 18.65 1.71
C LEU A 117 -3.25 19.86 2.57
N ASP A 118 -4.21 20.39 3.30
CA ASP A 118 -3.89 21.39 4.31
C ASP A 118 -3.03 20.74 5.39
N ALA A 119 -1.94 21.41 5.79
CA ALA A 119 -1.12 20.88 6.87
C ALA A 119 -1.98 20.83 8.14
N ILE A 120 -2.05 19.67 8.77
CA ILE A 120 -2.74 19.52 10.04
C ILE A 120 -1.86 20.18 11.09
N THR A 121 -2.13 21.45 11.36
CA THR A 121 -1.57 22.19 12.49
C THR A 121 -2.07 21.54 13.78
N GLU A 122 -1.16 21.38 14.74
CA GLU A 122 -1.33 20.58 15.97
C GLU A 122 -2.66 20.85 16.70
N GLY A 123 -3.35 19.78 17.12
CA GLY A 123 -4.56 19.88 17.93
C GLY A 123 -5.29 18.55 18.13
N PHE A 124 -4.91 17.82 19.19
CA PHE A 124 -5.82 17.00 19.99
C PHE A 124 -5.61 17.36 21.45
#